data_AF-A0A2T3XW55-F1
#
_entry.id   AF-A0A2T3XW55-F1
#
_cell.length_a   1.000
_cell.length_b   1.000
_cell.length_c   1.000
_cell.angle_alpha   90.00
_cell.angle_beta   90.00
_cell.angle_gamma   90.00
#
_symmetry.space_group_name_H-M   'P 1'
#
loop_
_entity.id
_entity.type
_entity.pdbx_description
1 polymer ?
#
loop_
_entity_poly.entity_id
_entity_poly.type
_entity_poly.pdbx_seq_one_letter_code
_entity_poly.pdbx_strand_id
1 'polypeptide(L)' 'MTCFHLDGFSLLNIVYSLRLTEPSDKDYSRVMAQLSKGERLSDRRGATVAYMHSSLGAELAVEFDSLKVVAAGV' A
#
# COMPACT_ATOMS: atom_id res chain seq x y z
N MET A 1 1.94 15.33 1.16
CA MET A 1 0.96 14.53 0.40
C MET A 1 1.76 13.79 -0.66
N THR A 2 1.94 12.47 -0.52
CA THR A 2 2.72 11.70 -1.48
C THR A 2 1.77 11.21 -2.57
N CYS A 3 1.85 11.81 -3.75
CA CYS A 3 1.18 11.32 -4.95
C CYS A 3 2.23 10.51 -5.72
N PHE A 4 2.05 9.19 -5.80
CA PHE A 4 2.85 8.36 -6.71
C PHE A 4 1.92 7.83 -7.79
N HIS A 5 2.29 8.05 -9.05
CA HIS A 5 1.56 7.57 -10.22
C HIS A 5 2.35 6.39 -10.78
N LEU A 6 1.80 5.18 -10.63
CA LEU A 6 2.28 4.00 -11.34
C LEU A 6 1.54 3.96 -12.68
N ASP A 7 2.27 4.25 -13.75
CA ASP A 7 1.78 4.19 -15.13
C ASP A 7 2.75 3.35 -15.97
N GLY A 8 2.24 2.69 -17.01
CA GLY A 8 3.04 1.84 -17.90
C GLY A 8 3.61 0.56 -17.26
N PHE A 9 3.40 0.33 -15.97
CA PHE A 9 3.54 -1.02 -15.42
C PHE A 9 2.39 -1.85 -15.98
N SER A 10 2.69 -2.82 -16.83
CA SER A 10 1.76 -3.92 -17.09
C SER A 10 1.50 -4.63 -15.77
N LEU A 11 0.56 -4.13 -14.97
CA LEU A 11 0.04 -4.75 -13.75
C LEU A 11 -0.80 -5.98 -14.16
N LEU A 12 -0.15 -6.93 -14.83
CA LEU A 12 -0.55 -8.35 -14.86
C LEU A 12 -0.39 -9.01 -13.48
N ASN A 13 0.10 -8.23 -12.52
CA ASN A 13 0.09 -8.45 -11.11
C ASN A 13 -1.33 -8.16 -10.58
N ILE A 14 -2.20 -9.17 -10.65
CA ILE A 14 -3.55 -9.11 -10.08
C ILE A 14 -3.37 -8.85 -8.59
N VAL A 15 -3.59 -7.61 -8.16
CA VAL A 15 -3.76 -7.28 -6.76
C VAL A 15 -4.99 -8.06 -6.30
N TYR A 16 -4.77 -9.17 -5.61
CA TYR A 16 -5.87 -10.04 -5.17
C TYR A 16 -6.30 -9.72 -3.74
N SER A 17 -5.54 -8.91 -3.01
CA SER A 17 -5.89 -8.49 -1.66
C SER A 17 -5.22 -7.17 -1.29
N LEU A 18 -6.01 -6.25 -0.73
CA LEU A 18 -5.55 -5.09 0.00
C LEU A 18 -6.13 -5.20 1.41
N ARG A 19 -5.27 -5.23 2.43
CA ARG A 19 -5.69 -5.34 3.83
C ARG A 19 -5.23 -4.12 4.59
N LEU A 20 -6.16 -3.46 5.27
CA LEU A 20 -5.79 -2.48 6.28
C LEU A 20 -5.07 -3.22 7.42
N THR A 21 -4.00 -2.62 7.94
CA THR A 21 -3.21 -3.19 9.03
C THR A 21 -3.30 -2.28 10.24
N GLU A 22 -3.65 -2.87 11.38
CA GLU A 22 -3.76 -2.19 12.67
C GLU A 22 -2.62 -2.59 13.60
N PRO A 23 -2.26 -1.76 14.60
CA PRO A 23 -1.18 -2.08 15.54
C PRO A 23 -1.32 -3.39 16.30
N SER A 24 -2.55 -3.90 16.46
CA SER A 24 -2.85 -5.18 17.10
C SER A 24 -2.60 -6.39 16.19
N ASP A 25 -2.41 -6.19 14.89
CA ASP A 25 -2.20 -7.28 13.95
C ASP A 25 -0.81 -7.90 14.10
N LYS A 26 -0.74 -9.23 14.01
CA LYS A 26 0.52 -9.99 14.11
C LYS A 26 1.57 -9.54 13.09
N ASP A 27 1.12 -9.13 11.91
CA ASP A 27 1.99 -8.73 10.81
C ASP A 27 2.38 -7.24 10.84
N TYR A 28 1.79 -6.43 11.74
CA TYR A 28 2.00 -4.98 11.77
C TYR A 28 3.47 -4.59 11.83
N SER A 29 4.24 -5.21 12.73
CA SER A 29 5.68 -4.96 12.87
C SER A 29 6.46 -5.23 11.59
N ARG A 30 6.11 -6.29 10.84
CA ARG A 30 6.73 -6.63 9.55
C ARG A 30 6.42 -5.54 8.51
N VAL A 31 5.15 -5.13 8.42
CA VAL A 31 4.68 -4.10 7.48
C VAL A 31 5.36 -2.75 7.75
N MET A 32 5.43 -2.35 9.01
CA MET A 32 6.10 -1.10 9.41
C MET A 32 7.60 -1.12 9.11
N ALA A 33 8.28 -2.26 9.27
CA ALA A 33 9.69 -2.42 8.93
C ALA A 33 9.96 -2.37 7.41
N GLN A 34 8.98 -2.72 6.57
CA GLN A 34 9.09 -2.49 5.13
C GLN A 34 8.90 -1.01 4.79
N LEU A 35 7.89 -0.34 5.38
CA LEU A 35 7.67 1.09 5.20
C LEU A 35 8.84 1.97 5.66
N SER A 36 9.62 1.52 6.63
CA SER A 36 10.81 2.25 7.10
C SER A 36 12.00 2.15 6.14
N LYS A 37 11.99 1.18 5.22
CA LYS A 37 13.02 1.02 4.17
C LYS A 37 12.66 1.78 2.89
N GLY A 38 11.40 2.16 2.73
CA GLY A 38 10.95 2.95 1.60
C GLY A 38 11.51 4.37 1.62
N GLU A 39 11.73 4.93 0.43
CA GLU A 39 12.11 6.32 0.30
C GLU A 39 10.95 7.24 0.72
N ARG A 40 11.26 8.25 1.51
CA ARG A 40 10.29 9.23 2.01
C ARG A 40 10.66 10.61 1.49
N LEU A 41 9.71 11.25 0.82
CA LEU A 41 9.85 12.65 0.39
C LEU A 41 9.44 13.64 1.51
N SER A 42 8.93 13.14 2.65
CA SER A 42 8.61 13.93 3.83
C SER A 42 8.58 13.07 5.09
N ASP A 43 8.78 13.68 6.26
CA ASP A 43 8.68 13.00 7.56
C ASP A 43 7.23 12.70 7.99
N ARG A 44 6.24 13.25 7.29
CA ARG A 44 4.82 12.97 7.56
C ARG A 44 4.50 11.52 7.23
N ARG A 45 3.85 10.83 8.17
CA ARG A 45 3.26 9.50 7.96
C ARG A 45 1.80 9.59 7.56
N GLY A 46 1.36 8.66 6.72
CA GLY A 46 -0.06 8.44 6.47
C GLY A 46 -0.79 7.95 7.73
N ALA A 47 -2.07 8.34 7.89
CA ALA A 47 -2.90 7.92 9.02
C ALA A 47 -3.27 6.43 9.01
N THR A 48 -3.24 5.79 7.84
CA THR A 48 -3.61 4.39 7.64
C THR A 48 -2.48 3.64 6.95
N VAL A 49 -2.33 2.37 7.31
CA VAL A 49 -1.39 1.44 6.68
C VAL A 49 -2.19 0.33 6.03
N ALA A 50 -1.83 -0.04 4.81
CA ALA A 50 -2.30 -1.25 4.17
C ALA A 50 -1.16 -2.10 3.63
N TYR A 51 -1.44 -3.39 3.54
CA TYR A 51 -0.60 -4.35 2.86
C TYR A 51 -1.32 -4.87 1.62
N MET A 52 -0.64 -4.76 0.49
CA MET A 52 -1.15 -5.17 -0.82
C MET A 52 -0.43 -6.42 -1.28
N HIS A 53 -1.20 -7.47 -1.58
CA HIS A 53 -0.68 -8.73 -2.09
C HIS A 53 -0.91 -8.83 -3.59
N SER A 54 0.12 -9.28 -4.30
CA SER A 54 0.08 -9.42 -5.75
C SER A 54 0.50 -10.82 -6.21
N SER A 55 -0.09 -11.28 -7.32
CA SER A 55 0.08 -12.64 -7.84
C SER A 55 1.49 -12.99 -8.35
N LEU A 56 2.35 -12.02 -8.70
CA LEU A 56 3.74 -12.27 -9.10
C LEU A 56 4.73 -12.19 -7.92
N GLY A 57 4.26 -12.41 -6.69
CA GLY A 57 5.12 -12.44 -5.49
C GLY A 57 5.65 -11.08 -5.04
N ALA A 58 5.16 -9.99 -5.65
CA ALA A 58 5.38 -8.64 -5.15
C ALA A 58 4.38 -8.35 -4.03
N GLU A 59 4.88 -7.84 -2.91
CA GLU A 59 4.05 -7.35 -1.81
C GLU A 59 4.44 -5.90 -1.53
N LEU A 60 3.45 -5.06 -1.27
CA LEU A 60 3.66 -3.64 -1.06
C LEU A 60 3.03 -3.20 0.25
N ALA A 61 3.86 -2.65 1.13
CA ALA A 61 3.39 -1.87 2.27
C ALA A 61 3.11 -0.43 1.81
N VAL A 62 1.93 0.08 2.11
CA VAL A 62 1.47 1.42 1.70
C VAL A 62 0.98 2.17 2.93
N GLU A 63 1.37 3.43 3.08
CA GLU A 63 0.75 4.36 4.01
C GLU A 63 -0.01 5.46 3.26
N PHE A 64 -1.21 5.80 3.74
CA PHE A 64 -2.08 6.79 3.10
C PHE A 64 -3.00 7.46 4.11
N ASP A 65 -3.58 8.60 3.74
CA ASP A 65 -4.52 9.35 4.59
C ASP A 65 -5.99 9.01 4.30
N SER A 66 -6.30 8.57 3.07
CA SER A 66 -7.67 8.23 2.66
C SER A 66 -7.68 7.27 1.48
N LEU A 67 -8.70 6.39 1.42
CA LEU A 67 -8.95 5.50 0.29
C LEU A 67 -10.35 5.79 -0.28
N LYS A 68 -10.45 5.97 -1.60
CA LYS A 68 -11.72 6.06 -2.33
C LYS A 68 -11.79 4.95 -3.37
N VAL A 69 -12.78 4.07 -3.23
CA VAL A 69 -13.09 3.06 -4.24
C VAL A 69 -14.12 3.67 -5.19
N VAL A 70 -13.78 3.71 -6.48
CA VAL A 70 -14.70 4.12 -7.54
C VAL A 70 -15.02 2.89 -8.39
N ALA A 71 -16.30 2.66 -8.67
CA ALA A 71 -16.66 1.71 -9.70
C ALA A 71 -16.14 2.25 -11.05
N ALA A 72 -15.51 1.39 -11.85
CA ALA A 72 -15.33 1.71 -13.26
C ALA A 72 -16.74 1.90 -13.85
N GLY A 73 -17.02 3.09 -14.39
CA GLY A 73 -18.30 3.38 -15.01
C GLY A 73 -18.63 2.32 -16.06
N VAL A 74 -19.88 1.86 -16.05
CA VAL A 74 -20.46 1.08 -17.17
C VAL A 74 -20.58 2.00 -18.38
#